data_AF-A0A0A9W7B2-F1
#
_entry.id   AF-A0A0A9W7B2-F1
#
_cell.length_a   1.000
_cell.length_b   1.000
_cell.length_c   1.000
_cell.angle_alpha   90.00
_cell.angle_beta   90.00
_cell.angle_gamma   90.00
#
_symmetry.space_group_name_H-M   'P 1'
#
loop_
_entity.id
_entity.type
_entity.pdbx_description
1 polymer ?
#
loop_
_entity_poly.entity_id
_entity_poly.type
_entity_poly.pdbx_seq_one_letter_code
_entity_poly.pdbx_strand_id
1 'polypeptide(L)'
;MASEVFNCTVCARGFGTQMGRTQHMRQAHYDEYVKYMTEPTVTTTRHKYWSDEELITMARHELDMEGHYMTEKDLAQALSRVMPGRNPEMIRRQRRRGVYIAKRQEIAEQQGGSMQGISTNEQRGQEPSAGTVVTMDD
;
A
#
# COMPACT_ATOMS: atom_id res chain seq x y z
N MET A 1 17.74 19.15 34.19
CA MET A 1 17.53 19.29 32.73
C MET A 1 16.04 19.39 32.51
N ALA A 2 15.53 20.48 31.95
CA ALA A 2 14.10 20.63 31.67
C ALA A 2 13.73 19.64 30.56
N SER A 3 12.90 18.65 30.87
CA SER A 3 12.35 17.73 29.89
C SER A 3 11.37 18.53 29.03
N GLU A 4 11.72 18.80 27.77
CA GLU A 4 10.75 19.39 26.83
C GLU A 4 9.55 18.45 26.72
N VAL A 5 8.38 18.92 27.15
CA VAL A 5 7.15 18.15 27.09
C VAL A 5 6.52 18.35 25.72
N PHE A 6 6.31 17.26 25.00
CA PHE A 6 5.68 17.29 23.67
C PHE A 6 4.17 17.16 23.84
N ASN A 7 3.43 18.24 23.63
CA ASN A 7 1.97 18.23 23.80
C ASN A 7 1.25 17.85 22.49
N CYS A 8 0.20 17.04 22.60
CA CYS A 8 -0.74 16.81 21.51
C CYS A 8 -1.47 18.11 21.15
N THR A 9 -1.59 18.42 19.86
CA THR A 9 -2.27 19.61 19.37
C THR A 9 -3.80 19.49 19.36
N VAL A 10 -4.33 18.28 19.52
CA VAL A 10 -5.77 17.99 19.49
C VAL A 10 -6.35 17.87 20.90
N CYS A 11 -5.69 17.12 21.78
CA CYS A 11 -6.19 16.84 23.14
C CYS A 11 -5.30 17.38 24.27
N ALA A 12 -4.24 18.12 23.95
CA ALA A 12 -3.30 18.71 24.92
C ALA A 12 -2.56 17.71 25.84
N ARG A 13 -2.65 16.39 25.59
CA ARG A 13 -1.92 15.37 26.35
C ARG A 13 -0.41 15.54 26.18
N GLY A 14 0.33 15.55 27.30
CA GLY A 14 1.78 15.69 27.31
C GLY A 14 2.51 14.36 27.17
N PHE A 15 3.62 14.37 26.43
CA PHE A 15 4.49 13.22 26.21
C PHE A 15 5.94 13.58 26.53
N GLY A 16 6.68 12.64 27.12
CA GLY A 16 8.11 12.83 27.40
C GLY A 16 9.01 12.72 26.15
N THR A 17 8.47 12.28 25.01
CA THR A 17 9.20 12.17 23.74
C THR A 17 8.33 12.58 22.56
N GLN A 18 8.97 13.12 21.51
CA GLN A 18 8.30 13.45 20.25
C GLN A 18 7.67 12.21 19.61
N MET A 19 8.36 11.06 19.68
CA MET A 19 7.86 9.78 19.16
C MET A 19 6.57 9.35 19.86
N GLY A 20 6.50 9.48 21.19
CA GLY A 20 5.29 9.17 21.96
C GLY A 20 4.09 10.04 21.55
N ARG A 21 4.32 11.34 21.33
CA ARG A 21 3.30 12.25 20.78
C ARG A 21 2.82 11.79 19.40
N THR A 22 3.75 11.46 18.50
CA THR A 22 3.41 11.04 17.13
C THR A 22 2.63 9.72 17.12
N GLN A 23 3.02 8.75 17.94
CA GLN A 23 2.29 7.49 18.06
C GLN A 23 0.87 7.71 18.58
N HIS A 24 0.72 8.56 19.58
CA HIS A 24 -0.59 8.95 20.07
C HIS A 24 -1.45 9.62 18.98
N MET A 25 -0.89 10.53 18.18
CA MET A 25 -1.62 11.14 17.06
C MET A 25 -2.09 10.09 16.06
N ARG A 26 -1.24 9.11 15.71
CA ARG A 26 -1.60 8.00 14.80
C ARG A 26 -2.75 7.14 15.33
N GLN A 27 -2.78 6.88 16.64
CA GLN A 27 -3.75 5.96 17.25
C GLN A 27 -5.06 6.63 17.66
N ALA A 28 -4.99 7.85 18.19
CA ALA A 28 -6.13 8.55 18.80
C ALA A 28 -6.70 9.67 17.92
N HIS A 29 -5.91 10.21 16.98
CA HIS A 29 -6.27 11.36 16.16
C HIS A 29 -5.84 11.12 14.70
N TYR A 30 -6.24 9.98 14.14
CA TYR A 30 -5.77 9.53 12.83
C TYR A 30 -6.05 10.56 11.72
N ASP A 31 -7.25 11.14 11.69
CA ASP A 31 -7.63 12.14 10.68
C ASP A 31 -6.75 13.39 10.74
N GLU A 32 -6.50 13.90 11.95
CA GLU A 32 -5.62 15.05 12.19
C GLU A 32 -4.15 14.70 11.90
N TYR A 33 -3.73 13.45 12.13
CA TYR A 33 -2.41 12.98 11.77
C TYR A 33 -2.22 12.98 10.24
N VAL A 34 -3.19 12.46 9.49
CA VAL A 34 -3.19 12.47 8.02
C VAL A 34 -3.14 13.91 7.52
N LYS A 35 -3.96 14.81 8.08
CA LYS A 35 -3.96 16.24 7.77
C LYS A 35 -2.61 16.89 8.04
N TYR A 36 -2.02 16.68 9.21
CA TYR A 36 -0.69 17.19 9.57
C TYR A 36 0.41 16.69 8.62
N MET A 37 0.35 15.43 8.17
CA MET A 37 1.32 14.83 7.25
C MET A 37 1.14 15.30 5.79
N THR A 38 -0.08 15.73 5.43
CA THR A 38 -0.41 16.20 4.08
C THR A 38 -0.26 17.71 3.94
N GLU A 39 -0.46 18.46 5.02
CA GLU A 39 -0.22 19.90 5.07
C GLU A 39 1.28 20.20 5.19
N PRO A 40 1.86 20.95 4.23
CA PRO A 40 3.27 21.31 4.28
C PRO A 40 3.52 22.33 5.41
N THR A 41 3.79 21.84 6.61
CA THR A 41 4.29 22.65 7.71
C THR A 41 5.76 22.99 7.49
N VAL A 42 6.17 24.21 7.86
CA VAL A 42 7.53 24.76 7.70
C VAL A 42 8.62 23.89 8.36
N THR A 43 8.22 23.07 9.33
CA THR A 43 9.07 22.15 10.11
C THR A 43 9.03 20.69 9.64
N THR A 44 8.07 20.30 8.80
CA THR A 44 8.06 18.95 8.23
C THR A 44 9.03 18.94 7.07
N THR A 45 10.28 18.58 7.37
CA THR A 45 11.34 18.40 6.38
C THR A 45 10.81 17.45 5.32
N ARG A 46 10.43 17.99 4.14
CA ARG A 46 10.10 17.17 2.98
C ARG A 46 11.21 16.15 2.84
N HIS A 47 10.90 14.87 3.00
CA HIS A 47 11.91 13.82 3.01
C HIS A 47 12.69 13.92 1.70
N LYS A 48 13.92 14.46 1.79
CA LYS A 48 14.78 14.77 0.65
C LYS A 48 15.08 13.51 -0.17
N TYR A 49 15.02 12.37 0.49
CA TYR A 49 15.29 11.05 -0.05
C TYR A 49 13.98 10.25 -0.13
N TRP A 50 13.88 9.41 -1.16
CA TRP A 50 12.82 8.41 -1.29
C TRP A 50 13.27 7.16 -0.54
N SER A 51 12.47 6.72 0.42
CA SER A 51 12.70 5.45 1.10
C SER A 51 12.33 4.28 0.18
N ASP A 52 12.91 3.11 0.44
CA ASP A 52 12.61 1.90 -0.33
C ASP A 52 11.13 1.51 -0.19
N GLU A 53 10.55 1.64 1.01
CA GLU A 53 9.12 1.41 1.28
C GLU A 53 8.21 2.31 0.42
N GLU A 54 8.57 3.59 0.27
CA GLU A 54 7.82 4.51 -0.60
C GLU A 54 7.91 4.10 -2.07
N LEU A 55 9.09 3.66 -2.54
CA LEU A 55 9.26 3.18 -3.92
C LEU A 55 8.44 1.91 -4.17
N ILE A 56 8.44 0.98 -3.21
CA ILE A 56 7.66 -0.26 -3.27
C ILE A 56 6.16 0.07 -3.31
N THR A 57 5.70 0.97 -2.44
CA THR A 57 4.29 1.38 -2.37
C THR A 57 3.83 1.99 -3.69
N MET A 58 4.65 2.87 -4.27
CA MET A 58 4.36 3.50 -5.57
C MET A 58 4.28 2.45 -6.69
N ALA A 59 5.25 1.54 -6.76
CA ALA A 59 5.30 0.50 -7.79
C ALA A 59 4.12 -0.47 -7.70
N ARG A 60 3.77 -0.94 -6.49
CA ARG A 60 2.60 -1.80 -6.27
C ARG A 60 1.33 -1.12 -6.73
N HIS A 61 1.12 0.13 -6.31
CA HIS A 61 -0.07 0.88 -6.68
C HIS A 61 -0.14 1.17 -8.19
N GLU A 62 1.00 1.32 -8.86
CA GLU A 62 1.05 1.45 -10.33
C GLU A 62 0.69 0.15 -11.04
N LEU A 63 1.13 -1.00 -10.52
CA LEU A 63 0.82 -2.32 -11.10
C LEU A 63 -0.63 -2.70 -10.85
N ASP A 64 -1.14 -2.49 -9.63
CA ASP A 64 -2.54 -2.80 -9.27
C ASP A 64 -3.54 -1.96 -10.07
N MET A 65 -3.14 -0.76 -10.50
CA MET A 65 -3.99 0.17 -11.26
C MET A 65 -3.53 0.31 -12.73
N GLU A 66 -2.74 -0.64 -13.24
CA GLU A 66 -2.26 -0.61 -14.61
C GLU A 66 -3.46 -0.70 -15.58
N GLY A 67 -3.59 0.27 -16.48
CA GLY A 67 -4.74 0.40 -17.39
C GLY A 67 -5.95 1.18 -16.85
N HIS A 68 -5.99 1.54 -15.56
CA HIS A 68 -7.08 2.35 -14.99
C HIS A 68 -6.92 3.85 -15.23
N TYR A 69 -5.71 4.34 -15.45
CA TYR A 69 -5.45 5.76 -15.68
C TYR A 69 -5.13 6.04 -17.15
N MET A 70 -5.85 7.01 -17.72
CA MET A 70 -5.68 7.44 -19.12
C MET A 70 -4.40 8.26 -19.33
N THR A 71 -3.95 8.99 -18.29
CA THR A 71 -2.79 9.88 -18.38
C THR A 71 -1.84 9.72 -17.21
N GLU A 72 -0.56 10.04 -17.43
CA GLU A 72 0.45 10.08 -16.36
C GLU A 72 0.11 11.09 -15.25
N LYS A 73 -0.62 12.14 -15.61
CA LYS A 73 -1.06 13.17 -14.67
C LYS A 73 -2.08 12.61 -13.67
N ASP A 74 -3.03 11.83 -14.17
CA ASP A 74 -4.07 11.22 -13.34
C ASP A 74 -3.48 10.17 -12.39
N LEU A 75 -2.55 9.36 -12.91
CA LEU A 75 -1.80 8.40 -12.10
C LEU A 75 -1.01 9.10 -10.98
N ALA A 76 -0.25 10.16 -11.31
CA ALA A 76 0.53 10.89 -10.32
C ALA A 76 -0.36 11.58 -9.27
N GLN A 77 -1.55 12.05 -9.67
CA GLN A 77 -2.52 12.63 -8.74
C GLN A 77 -3.10 11.57 -7.81
N ALA A 78 -3.42 10.38 -8.32
CA ALA A 78 -3.88 9.29 -7.47
C ALA A 78 -2.81 8.82 -6.49
N LEU A 79 -1.57 8.64 -6.96
CA LEU A 79 -0.44 8.28 -6.10
C LEU A 79 -0.20 9.33 -4.99
N SER A 80 -0.39 10.62 -5.29
CA SER A 80 -0.25 11.67 -4.27
C SER A 80 -1.28 11.61 -3.14
N ARG A 81 -2.43 10.93 -3.35
CA ARG A 81 -3.43 10.71 -2.30
C ARG A 81 -3.03 9.58 -1.35
N VAL A 82 -2.27 8.60 -1.86
CA VAL A 82 -1.83 7.43 -1.08
C VAL A 82 -0.47 7.67 -0.44
N MET A 83 0.34 8.58 -0.98
CA MET A 83 1.68 8.90 -0.49
C MET A 83 1.70 10.28 0.19
N PRO A 84 1.49 10.36 1.52
CA PRO A 84 1.50 11.63 2.23
C PRO A 84 2.86 12.34 2.10
N GLY A 85 2.84 13.66 1.97
CA GLY A 85 4.05 14.48 1.80
C GLY A 85 4.73 14.38 0.42
N ARG A 86 4.15 13.65 -0.55
CA ARG A 86 4.65 13.54 -1.93
C ARG A 86 3.70 14.24 -2.91
N ASN A 87 4.15 15.36 -3.47
CA ASN A 87 3.42 16.09 -4.51
C ASN A 87 3.46 15.32 -5.86
N PRO A 88 2.41 15.36 -6.70
CA PRO A 88 2.40 14.75 -8.04
C PRO A 88 3.62 15.08 -8.92
N GLU A 89 4.21 16.27 -8.82
CA GLU A 89 5.44 16.63 -9.55
C GLU A 89 6.66 15.83 -9.07
N MET A 90 6.77 15.60 -7.76
CA MET A 90 7.83 14.78 -7.19
C MET A 90 7.70 13.33 -7.64
N ILE A 91 6.46 12.81 -7.68
CA ILE A 91 6.14 11.47 -8.16
C ILE A 91 6.54 11.34 -9.64
N ARG A 92 6.09 12.26 -10.51
CA ARG A 92 6.49 12.28 -11.93
C ARG A 92 8.00 12.33 -12.13
N ARG A 93 8.72 13.09 -11.30
CA ARG A 93 10.20 13.14 -11.36
C ARG A 93 10.82 11.82 -10.90
N GLN A 94 10.28 11.18 -9.87
CA GLN A 94 10.82 9.93 -9.34
C GLN A 94 10.60 8.76 -10.31
N ARG A 95 9.43 8.69 -10.97
CA ARG A 95 9.09 7.66 -11.97
C ARG A 95 10.08 7.61 -13.14
N ARG A 96 10.67 8.75 -13.50
CA ARG A 96 11.67 8.85 -14.57
C ARG A 96 13.08 8.40 -14.14
N ARG A 97 13.32 8.11 -12.87
CA ARG A 97 14.64 7.70 -12.38
C ARG A 97 14.84 6.20 -12.58
N GLY A 98 16.03 5.82 -13.06
CA GLY A 98 16.40 4.41 -13.26
C GLY A 98 16.26 3.54 -12.01
N VAL A 99 16.54 4.10 -10.82
CA VAL A 99 16.36 3.39 -9.54
C VAL A 99 14.92 2.93 -9.33
N TYR A 100 13.95 3.78 -9.68
CA TYR A 100 12.54 3.41 -9.57
C TYR A 100 12.12 2.44 -10.66
N ILE A 101 12.58 2.65 -11.90
CA ILE A 101 12.27 1.75 -13.03
C ILE A 101 12.73 0.32 -12.71
N ALA A 102 13.94 0.15 -12.20
CA ALA A 102 14.46 -1.14 -11.76
C ALA A 102 13.62 -1.75 -10.63
N LYS A 103 13.25 -0.95 -9.63
CA LYS A 103 12.41 -1.41 -8.51
C LYS A 103 11.00 -1.82 -8.97
N ARG A 104 10.42 -1.11 -9.94
CA ARG A 104 9.11 -1.47 -10.53
C ARG A 104 9.19 -2.80 -11.27
N GLN A 105 10.25 -3.02 -12.05
CA GLN A 105 10.47 -4.30 -12.75
C GLN A 105 10.66 -5.45 -11.76
N GLU A 106 11.48 -5.26 -10.73
CA GLU A 106 11.69 -6.25 -9.65
C GLU A 106 10.35 -6.67 -9.01
N ILE A 107 9.45 -5.71 -8.73
CA ILE A 107 8.15 -6.01 -8.11
C ILE A 107 7.19 -6.68 -9.10
N ALA A 108 7.21 -6.28 -10.38
CA ALA A 108 6.40 -6.91 -11.41
C ALA A 108 6.78 -8.39 -11.61
N GLU A 109 8.08 -8.71 -11.57
CA GLU A 109 8.59 -10.09 -11.62
C GLU A 109 8.15 -10.90 -10.40
N GLN A 110 8.19 -10.31 -9.20
CA GLN A 110 7.71 -10.96 -7.98
C GLN A 110 6.21 -11.27 -8.02
N GLN A 111 5.38 -10.35 -8.55
CA GLN A 111 3.94 -10.57 -8.69
C GLN A 111 3.62 -11.60 -9.79
N GLY A 112 4.35 -11.57 -10.92
CA GLY A 112 4.19 -12.54 -12.01
C GLY A 112 4.63 -13.96 -11.65
N GLY A 113 5.68 -14.11 -10.84
CA GLY A 113 6.14 -15.41 -10.34
C GLY A 113 5.24 -16.03 -9.27
N SER A 114 4.53 -15.21 -8.49
CA SER A 114 3.63 -15.70 -7.43
C SER A 114 2.31 -16.30 -7.95
N MET A 115 1.96 -16.13 -9.23
CA MET A 115 0.73 -16.70 -9.82
C MET A 115 0.89 -18.11 -10.42
N GLN A 116 2.08 -18.71 -10.44
CA GLN A 116 2.27 -20.10 -10.91
C GLN A 116 2.09 -21.19 -9.83
N GLY A 117 1.60 -20.83 -8.64
CA GLY A 117 1.49 -21.74 -7.49
C GLY A 117 0.12 -22.42 -7.27
N ILE A 118 -0.92 -22.13 -8.05
CA ILE A 118 -2.22 -22.81 -7.93
C ILE A 118 -2.36 -23.78 -9.10
N SER A 119 -1.61 -24.87 -9.03
CA SER A 119 -1.84 -26.05 -9.86
C SER A 119 -3.19 -26.66 -9.48
N THR A 120 -4.09 -26.63 -10.45
CA THR A 120 -5.22 -27.53 -10.67
C THR A 120 -5.05 -28.89 -9.99
N ASN A 121 -5.77 -29.11 -8.89
CA ASN A 121 -6.08 -30.46 -8.42
C ASN A 121 -7.46 -30.85 -8.94
N GLU A 122 -7.54 -31.05 -10.26
CA GLU A 122 -8.68 -31.66 -10.91
C GLU A 122 -8.22 -33.04 -11.39
N GLN A 123 -8.46 -34.07 -10.57
CA GLN A 123 -8.42 -35.46 -11.00
C GLN A 123 -9.26 -36.36 -10.08
N ARG A 124 -10.42 -36.74 -10.62
CA ARG A 124 -10.81 -38.14 -10.88
C ARG A 124 -11.28 -39.00 -9.68
N GLY A 125 -12.60 -39.16 -9.62
CA GLY A 125 -13.27 -40.37 -9.12
C GLY A 125 -14.70 -40.34 -9.68
N GLN A 126 -14.92 -40.69 -10.94
CA GLN A 126 -15.15 -42.06 -11.42
C GLN A 126 -16.19 -42.80 -10.57
N GLU A 127 -17.42 -42.73 -11.07
CA GLU A 127 -18.59 -43.47 -10.60
C GLU A 127 -18.36 -44.98 -10.61
N PRO A 128 -18.98 -45.71 -9.68
CA PRO A 128 -19.54 -47.00 -10.00
C PRO A 128 -21.07 -46.94 -9.96
N SER A 129 -21.62 -47.08 -11.17
CA SER A 129 -22.93 -47.64 -11.48
C SER A 129 -23.35 -48.74 -10.50
N ALA A 130 -24.50 -48.57 -9.85
CA ALA A 130 -25.18 -49.63 -9.13
C ALA A 130 -26.67 -49.64 -9.50
N GLY A 131 -27.01 -50.56 -10.40
CA GLY A 131 -28.08 -51.53 -10.15
C GLY A 131 -29.52 -51.03 -10.23
N THR A 132 -30.00 -50.89 -11.46
CA THR A 132 -31.41 -50.87 -11.86
C THR A 132 -32.14 -52.17 -11.46
N VAL A 133 -33.27 -51.99 -10.76
CA VAL A 133 -34.46 -52.85 -10.51
C VAL A 133 -34.43 -54.38 -10.69
N VAL A 134 -34.90 -55.07 -9.65
CA VAL A 134 -35.66 -56.34 -9.79
C VAL A 134 -36.93 -56.23 -8.95
N THR A 135 -38.08 -56.13 -9.62
CA THR A 135 -39.43 -56.41 -9.09
C THR A 135 -40.17 -57.26 -10.14
N MET A 136 -41.04 -58.17 -9.66
CA MET A 136 -41.85 -59.22 -10.35
C MET A 136 -41.22 -60.63 -10.29
N ASP A 137 -41.89 -61.73 -9.92
CA ASP A 137 -43.27 -62.01 -9.48
C ASP A 137 -43.31 -63.45 -8.90
N ASP A 138 -44.46 -63.83 -8.31
CA ASP A 138 -44.90 -65.14 -7.73
C ASP A 138 -44.56 -65.48 -6.26
#